data_AF-S8E4Y3-F1
#
_entry.id   AF-S8E4Y3-F1
#
_cell.length_a   1.000
_cell.length_b   1.000
_cell.length_c   1.000
_cell.angle_alpha   90.00
_cell.angle_beta   90.00
_cell.angle_gamma   90.00
#
_symmetry.space_group_name_H-M   'P 1'
#
loop_
_entity.id
_entity.type
_entity.pdbx_description
1 polymer ?
#
loop_
_entity_poly.entity_id
_entity_poly.type
_entity_poly.pdbx_seq_one_letter_code
_entity_poly.pdbx_strand_id
1 'polypeptide(L)'
;QSRAPPREIMTEVLKALQELNVYWKKIGLYNMKCRWTPARPGQLEGMINDGSPMHDGPYFCEESSAIIENDADMKSSPSQNVIKFEVQLYKTREDKYLLDLQRVQGPQFLFLDLCAAFLTQLRVL
;
A
#
# COMPACT_ATOMS: atom_id res chain seq x y z
N GLN A 1 4.61 18.06 -4.48
CA GLN A 1 3.79 19.29 -4.64
C GLN A 1 3.49 19.49 -6.11
N SER A 2 2.38 20.13 -6.45
CA SER A 2 1.99 20.36 -7.86
C SER A 2 1.38 21.75 -8.06
N ARG A 3 1.54 22.30 -9.27
CA ARG A 3 0.85 23.52 -9.74
C ARG A 3 -0.38 23.20 -10.59
N ALA A 4 -0.64 21.93 -10.87
CA ALA A 4 -1.78 21.53 -11.68
C ALA A 4 -3.11 21.88 -10.97
N PRO A 5 -4.21 22.05 -11.72
CA PRO A 5 -5.53 22.22 -11.14
C PRO A 5 -5.89 21.06 -10.18
N PRO A 6 -6.64 21.31 -9.08
CA PRO A 6 -7.02 20.28 -8.11
C PRO A 6 -7.69 19.06 -8.74
N ARG A 7 -8.50 19.28 -9.78
CA ARG A 7 -9.19 18.20 -10.49
C ARG A 7 -8.19 17.23 -11.13
N GLU A 8 -7.18 17.75 -11.82
CA GLU A 8 -6.16 16.93 -12.48
C GLU A 8 -5.30 16.19 -11.47
N ILE A 9 -4.89 16.87 -10.38
CA ILE A 9 -4.13 16.24 -9.29
C ILE A 9 -4.92 15.06 -8.72
N MET A 10 -6.20 15.27 -8.42
CA MET A 10 -7.04 14.22 -7.86
C MET A 10 -7.30 13.08 -8.84
N THR A 11 -7.38 13.36 -10.14
CA THR A 11 -7.47 12.30 -11.16
C THR A 11 -6.24 11.39 -11.12
N GLU A 12 -5.03 11.95 -11.06
CA GLU A 12 -3.81 11.15 -10.98
C GLU A 12 -3.68 10.41 -9.64
N VAL A 13 -4.06 11.04 -8.53
CA VAL A 13 -4.13 10.39 -7.21
C VAL A 13 -5.05 9.18 -7.25
N LEU A 14 -6.26 9.32 -7.81
CA LEU A 14 -7.23 8.23 -7.88
C LEU A 14 -6.74 7.08 -8.77
N LYS A 15 -6.06 7.38 -9.88
CA LYS A 15 -5.41 6.36 -10.73
C LYS A 15 -4.33 5.59 -9.96
N ALA A 16 -3.43 6.29 -9.27
CA ALA A 16 -2.38 5.67 -8.48
C ALA A 16 -2.94 4.78 -7.35
N LEU A 17 -3.99 5.24 -6.67
CA LEU A 17 -4.68 4.41 -5.66
C LEU A 17 -5.29 3.14 -6.30
N GLN A 18 -5.86 3.25 -7.49
CA GLN A 18 -6.42 2.12 -8.23
C GLN A 18 -5.35 1.09 -8.61
N GLU A 19 -4.24 1.54 -9.19
CA GLU A 19 -3.12 0.68 -9.63
C GLU A 19 -2.49 -0.08 -8.46
N LEU A 20 -2.48 0.52 -7.26
CA LEU A 20 -1.96 -0.08 -6.04
C LEU A 20 -3.00 -0.95 -5.29
N ASN A 21 -4.20 -1.13 -5.85
CA ASN A 21 -5.31 -1.85 -5.21
C ASN A 21 -5.66 -1.31 -3.81
N VAL A 22 -5.56 0.00 -3.62
CA VAL A 22 -6.00 0.67 -2.40
C VAL A 22 -7.52 0.79 -2.44
N TYR A 23 -8.20 0.60 -1.31
CA TYR A 23 -9.61 0.95 -1.18
C TYR A 23 -9.72 2.33 -0.54
N TRP A 24 -10.56 3.21 -1.07
CA TRP A 24 -10.73 4.55 -0.52
C TRP A 24 -12.20 4.97 -0.45
N LYS A 25 -12.48 5.92 0.45
CA LYS A 25 -13.74 6.64 0.51
C LYS A 25 -13.51 8.12 0.75
N LYS A 26 -14.29 8.98 0.09
CA LYS A 26 -14.27 10.42 0.33
C LYS A 26 -14.90 10.71 1.69
N ILE A 27 -14.24 11.56 2.49
CA ILE A 27 -14.76 12.04 3.78
C ILE A 27 -14.83 13.57 3.87
N GLY A 28 -14.31 14.28 2.88
CA GLY A 28 -14.34 15.74 2.81
C GLY A 28 -13.92 16.26 1.44
N LEU A 29 -13.79 17.58 1.30
CA LEU A 29 -13.30 18.19 0.06
C LEU A 29 -11.82 17.81 -0.13
N TYR A 30 -11.55 17.02 -1.17
CA TYR A 30 -10.23 16.45 -1.45
C TYR A 30 -9.60 15.69 -0.28
N ASN A 31 -10.44 15.13 0.61
CA ASN A 31 -10.05 14.29 1.73
C ASN A 31 -10.61 12.88 1.54
N MET A 32 -9.75 11.87 1.68
CA MET A 32 -10.12 10.47 1.57
C MET A 32 -9.49 9.64 2.68
N LYS A 33 -10.27 8.70 3.22
CA LYS A 33 -9.78 7.59 4.05
C LYS A 33 -9.46 6.40 3.16
N CYS A 34 -8.27 5.85 3.32
CA CYS A 34 -7.73 4.78 2.50
C CYS A 34 -7.39 3.55 3.36
N ARG A 35 -7.52 2.38 2.76
CA ARG A 35 -7.14 1.08 3.32
C ARG A 35 -6.37 0.31 2.27
N TRP A 36 -5.18 -0.12 2.62
CA TRP A 36 -4.34 -0.94 1.75
C TRP A 36 -3.93 -2.23 2.45
N THR A 37 -3.89 -3.31 1.68
CA THR A 37 -3.37 -4.61 2.11
C THR A 37 -2.41 -5.06 1.01
N PRO A 38 -1.12 -5.21 1.29
CA PRO A 38 -0.18 -5.75 0.30
C PRO A 38 -0.66 -7.13 -0.15
N ALA A 39 -0.51 -7.42 -1.44
CA ALA A 39 -0.76 -8.76 -1.93
C ALA A 39 0.16 -9.74 -1.18
N ARG A 40 -0.40 -10.87 -0.72
CA ARG A 40 0.40 -11.92 -0.11
C ARG A 40 1.37 -12.45 -1.18
N PRO A 41 2.68 -12.54 -0.91
CA PRO A 41 3.57 -13.31 -1.77
C PRO A 41 3.01 -14.73 -1.88
N GLY A 42 2.64 -15.17 -3.09
CA GLY A 42 2.12 -16.52 -3.36
C GLY A 42 0.66 -16.63 -3.81
N GLN A 43 -0.14 -15.55 -3.86
CA GLN A 43 -1.54 -15.67 -4.35
C GLN A 43 -1.72 -15.39 -5.85
N LEU A 44 -0.67 -14.94 -6.56
CA LEU A 44 -0.71 -14.71 -8.02
C LEU A 44 -0.23 -15.95 -8.83
N GLU A 45 0.27 -17.00 -8.19
CA GLU A 45 0.86 -18.16 -8.86
C GLU A 45 -0.10 -19.37 -9.00
N GLY A 46 -1.35 -19.25 -8.53
CA GLY A 46 -2.31 -20.36 -8.48
C GLY A 46 -3.28 -20.49 -9.65
N MET A 47 -3.03 -19.82 -10.78
CA MET A 47 -3.90 -19.87 -11.98
C MET A 47 -3.11 -20.15 -13.25
N ILE A 48 -2.36 -21.24 -13.24
CA ILE A 48 -1.97 -21.98 -14.45
C ILE A 48 -2.22 -23.45 -14.17
N ASN A 49 -3.38 -23.95 -14.61
CA ASN A 49 -3.64 -25.37 -14.76
C ASN A 49 -2.77 -25.88 -15.92
N ASP A 50 -1.80 -26.74 -15.65
CA ASP A 50 -1.68 -27.97 -16.43
C ASP A 50 -1.00 -29.07 -15.59
N GLY A 51 -1.41 -30.32 -15.82
CA GLY A 51 -1.35 -31.40 -14.84
C GLY A 51 0.02 -32.02 -14.50
N SER A 52 -0.01 -32.71 -13.35
CA SER A 52 0.84 -33.84 -12.91
C SER A 52 2.13 -33.57 -12.10
N PRO A 53 2.54 -34.52 -11.24
CA PRO A 53 3.04 -34.22 -9.90
C PRO A 53 4.53 -34.53 -9.63
N MET A 54 5.00 -33.99 -8.51
CA MET A 54 6.16 -34.32 -7.68
C MET A 54 7.57 -34.12 -8.28
N HIS A 55 8.34 -33.19 -7.68
CA HIS A 55 9.74 -33.46 -7.40
C HIS A 55 10.23 -32.72 -6.14
N ASP A 56 10.92 -33.49 -5.30
CA ASP A 56 11.56 -33.14 -4.03
C ASP A 56 12.64 -32.04 -4.13
N GLY A 57 12.72 -31.21 -3.08
CA GLY A 57 14.00 -30.75 -2.51
C GLY A 57 14.54 -29.34 -2.89
N PRO A 58 15.45 -28.77 -2.07
CA PRO A 58 15.13 -27.59 -1.28
C PRO A 58 16.18 -26.46 -1.33
N TYR A 59 15.81 -25.26 -1.78
CA TYR A 59 16.63 -24.03 -1.73
C TYR A 59 15.63 -22.84 -1.82
N PHE A 60 15.60 -21.74 -1.05
CA PHE A 60 16.69 -20.99 -0.42
C PHE A 60 16.14 -19.90 0.53
N CYS A 61 16.91 -19.60 1.58
CA CYS A 61 17.06 -18.31 2.29
C CYS A 61 15.92 -17.77 3.20
N GLU A 62 15.82 -18.33 4.40
CA GLU A 62 15.49 -17.54 5.59
C GLU A 62 16.72 -16.69 5.99
N GLU A 63 16.64 -15.36 5.87
CA GLU A 63 17.44 -14.49 6.74
C GLU A 63 16.61 -14.21 7.98
N SER A 64 16.98 -14.91 9.05
CA SER A 64 16.44 -14.71 10.39
C SER A 64 16.73 -13.30 10.91
N SER A 65 15.68 -12.55 11.21
CA SER A 65 15.69 -11.64 12.35
C SER A 65 14.81 -12.24 13.44
N ALA A 66 15.40 -13.18 14.18
CA ALA A 66 14.81 -13.75 15.38
C ALA A 66 14.89 -12.72 16.52
N ILE A 67 13.74 -12.19 16.92
CA ILE A 67 13.51 -11.73 18.29
C ILE A 67 12.28 -12.51 18.76
N ILE A 68 12.52 -13.56 19.55
CA ILE A 68 11.47 -14.39 20.14
C ILE A 68 11.03 -13.71 21.43
N GLU A 69 9.78 -13.24 21.47
CA GLU A 69 9.02 -13.17 22.71
C GLU A 69 7.69 -13.91 22.53
N ASN A 70 7.67 -15.07 23.18
CA ASN A 70 6.57 -15.94 23.59
C ASN A 70 5.26 -15.20 23.96
N ASP A 71 4.13 -15.50 23.31
CA ASP A 71 3.01 -16.27 23.90
C ASP A 71 1.85 -16.45 22.88
N ALA A 72 1.03 -17.46 23.12
CA ALA A 72 0.03 -18.05 22.24
C ALA A 72 -1.03 -17.10 21.62
N ASP A 73 -1.15 -17.10 20.28
CA ASP A 73 -2.43 -17.36 19.58
C ASP A 73 -2.16 -17.62 18.09
N MET A 74 -2.28 -18.89 17.70
CA MET A 74 -2.10 -19.39 16.35
C MET A 74 -3.31 -19.02 15.49
N LYS A 75 -3.39 -17.74 15.11
CA LYS A 75 -4.16 -17.23 13.97
C LYS A 75 -3.29 -16.24 13.25
N SER A 76 -2.65 -16.66 12.15
CA SER A 76 -2.04 -15.77 11.16
C SER A 76 -3.13 -14.84 10.62
N SER A 77 -3.38 -13.77 11.38
CA SER A 77 -4.54 -12.92 11.18
C SER A 77 -4.26 -12.11 9.92
N PRO A 78 -5.17 -12.10 8.93
CA PRO A 78 -5.01 -11.32 7.69
C PRO A 78 -4.80 -9.82 7.89
N SER A 79 -4.84 -9.35 9.14
CA SER A 79 -4.81 -7.96 9.58
C SER A 79 -3.42 -7.41 9.90
N GLN A 80 -2.35 -8.21 10.00
CA GLN A 80 -1.04 -7.70 10.42
C GLN A 80 -0.42 -6.70 9.44
N ASN A 81 -0.67 -6.85 8.14
CA ASN A 81 -0.11 -5.99 7.10
C ASN A 81 -1.10 -4.97 6.54
N VAL A 82 -2.23 -4.74 7.22
CA VAL A 82 -3.21 -3.76 6.78
C VAL A 82 -2.79 -2.35 7.20
N ILE A 83 -2.74 -1.44 6.23
CA ILE A 83 -2.48 -0.02 6.47
C ILE A 83 -3.78 0.76 6.28
N LYS A 84 -4.04 1.66 7.23
CA LYS A 84 -5.05 2.71 7.09
C LYS A 84 -4.35 4.05 7.09
N PHE A 85 -4.69 4.90 6.14
CA PHE A 85 -4.10 6.22 5.99
C PHE A 85 -5.13 7.20 5.44
N GLU A 86 -4.84 8.48 5.56
CA GLU A 86 -5.63 9.56 4.99
C GLU A 86 -4.84 10.27 3.90
N VAL A 87 -5.56 10.70 2.86
CA VAL A 87 -5.03 11.52 1.77
C VAL A 87 -5.75 12.84 1.81
N GLN A 88 -5.01 13.94 1.83
CA GLN A 88 -5.55 15.29 1.83
C GLN A 88 -4.78 16.18 0.88
N LEU A 89 -5.51 16.89 0.03
CA LEU A 89 -4.95 17.96 -0.79
C LEU A 89 -5.13 19.31 -0.10
N TYR A 90 -4.04 20.05 0.07
CA TYR A 90 -4.03 21.39 0.63
C TYR A 90 -3.61 22.42 -0.41
N LYS A 91 -4.24 23.60 -0.39
CA LYS A 91 -3.78 24.77 -1.13
C LYS A 91 -2.74 25.53 -0.30
N THR A 92 -1.57 25.78 -0.88
CA THR A 92 -0.49 26.57 -0.26
C THR A 92 -0.62 28.05 -0.64
N ARG A 93 0.16 28.91 0.02
CA ARG A 93 0.17 30.36 -0.25
C ARG A 93 0.70 30.72 -1.64
N GLU A 94 1.49 29.86 -2.26
CA GLU A 94 2.14 30.08 -3.56
C GLU A 94 1.29 29.59 -4.76
N ASP A 95 -0.02 29.45 -4.57
CA ASP A 95 -0.95 28.86 -5.55
C ASP A 95 -0.54 27.45 -6.03
N LYS A 96 0.25 26.75 -5.21
CA LYS A 96 0.59 25.34 -5.37
C LYS A 96 -0.32 24.49 -4.48
N TYR A 97 -0.42 23.22 -4.82
CA TYR A 97 -1.09 22.21 -4.02
C TYR A 97 -0.09 21.22 -3.41
N LEU A 98 -0.31 20.90 -2.15
CA LEU A 98 0.42 19.89 -1.39
C LEU A 98 -0.50 18.69 -1.19
N LEU A 99 -0.04 17.52 -1.62
CA LEU A 99 -0.69 16.25 -1.29
C LEU A 99 -0.03 15.70 -0.04
N ASP A 100 -0.83 15.48 1.00
CA ASP A 100 -0.41 14.90 2.27
C ASP A 100 -0.94 13.47 2.40
N LEU A 101 -0.08 12.57 2.90
CA LEU A 101 -0.38 11.17 3.18
C LEU A 101 -0.11 10.92 4.66
N GLN A 102 -1.17 10.74 5.46
CA GLN A 102 -1.05 10.56 6.90
C GLN A 102 -1.38 9.12 7.30
N ARG A 103 -0.42 8.39 7.87
CA ARG A 103 -0.67 7.07 8.45
C ARG A 103 -1.62 7.19 9.65
N VAL A 104 -2.70 6.41 9.65
CA VAL A 104 -3.67 6.30 10.76
C VAL A 104 -3.44 5.01 11.55
N GLN A 105 -3.22 3.89 10.86
CA GLN A 105 -2.98 2.57 11.47
C GLN A 105 -2.10 1.71 10.56
N GLY A 106 -1.39 0.74 11.16
CA GLY A 106 -0.57 -0.25 10.45
C GLY A 106 0.93 -0.02 10.62
N PRO A 107 1.77 -0.94 10.14
CA PRO A 107 3.22 -0.88 10.27
C PRO A 107 3.82 0.36 9.59
N GLN A 108 4.83 0.97 10.22
CA GLN A 108 5.43 2.22 9.73
C GLN A 108 6.26 2.02 8.45
N PHE A 109 7.13 1.01 8.42
CA PHE A 109 7.96 0.74 7.24
C PHE A 109 7.11 0.37 6.02
N LEU A 110 6.10 -0.47 6.23
CA LEU A 110 5.16 -0.82 5.16
C LEU A 110 4.40 0.40 4.61
N PHE A 111 4.13 1.40 5.45
CA PHE A 111 3.55 2.67 5.00
C PHE A 111 4.55 3.50 4.18
N LEU A 112 5.84 3.46 4.52
CA LEU A 112 6.87 4.10 3.70
C LEU A 112 7.03 3.41 2.34
N ASP A 113 6.96 2.07 2.30
CA ASP A 113 6.94 1.30 1.05
C ASP A 113 5.75 1.68 0.17
N LEU A 114 4.55 1.81 0.78
CA LEU A 114 3.36 2.31 0.10
C LEU A 114 3.58 3.72 -0.47
N CYS A 115 4.17 4.63 0.31
CA CYS A 115 4.47 5.98 -0.16
C CYS A 115 5.43 5.97 -1.35
N ALA A 116 6.49 5.15 -1.32
CA ALA A 116 7.42 5.01 -2.43
C ALA A 116 6.74 4.47 -3.70
N ALA A 117 5.92 3.41 -3.56
CA ALA A 117 5.14 2.86 -4.66
C ALA A 117 4.14 3.89 -5.21
N PHE A 118 3.47 4.64 -4.34
CA PHE A 118 2.52 5.69 -4.71
C PHE A 118 3.18 6.84 -5.47
N LEU A 119 4.33 7.32 -5.01
CA LEU A 119 5.13 8.33 -5.72
C LEU A 119 5.63 7.83 -7.08
N THR A 120 5.98 6.55 -7.19
CA THR A 120 6.35 5.92 -8.46
C THR A 120 5.18 5.92 -9.45
N GLN A 121 3.96 5.57 -9.00
CA GLN A 121 2.77 5.62 -9.87
C GLN A 121 2.40 7.04 -10.32
N LEU A 122 2.62 8.03 -9.45
CA LEU A 122 2.46 9.44 -9.80
C LEU A 122 3.55 9.97 -10.75
N ARG A 123 4.57 9.16 -11.07
CA ARG A 123 5.71 9.53 -11.93
C ARG A 123 6.46 10.76 -11.42
N VAL A 124 6.60 10.86 -10.10
CA VAL A 124 7.31 11.97 -9.43
C VAL A 124 8.67 11.56 -8.84
N LEU A 125 9.07 10.31 -9.05
CA LEU A 125 10.38 9.75 -8.72
C LEU A 125 11.03 9.16 -9.98
#